data_AF-A0A519XWC9-F1
#
_entry.id   AF-A0A519XWC9-F1
#
_cell.length_a   1.000
_cell.length_b   1.000
_cell.length_c   1.000
_cell.angle_alpha   90.00
_cell.angle_beta   90.00
_cell.angle_gamma   90.00
#
_symmetry.space_group_name_H-M   'P 1'
#
loop_
_entity.id
_entity.type
_entity.pdbx_description
1 polymer ?
#
loop_
_entity_poly.entity_id
_entity_poly.type
_entity_poly.pdbx_seq_one_letter_code
_entity_poly.pdbx_strand_id
1 'polypeptide(L)'
;MALTWLLALVIVGATVLLALSGLRLVHRRLHGSALVAHIDNGTVGWFFSGVTVLYGLTLGLLTVATWQNYTTASGIASQEAAALAVLYRDLSGYPPSAGQPLQAQLRAYTTSIVEQSWPAQRRGLANDQERVLLTRFQGVLLHTEVASASQQ
;
A
#
# COMPACT_ATOMS: atom_id res chain seq x y z
N MET A 1 -22.19 -16.16 2.56
CA MET A 1 -20.84 -16.59 2.12
C MET A 1 -20.84 -17.92 1.37
N ALA A 2 -21.49 -18.99 1.83
CA ALA A 2 -21.51 -20.27 1.08
C ALA A 2 -22.11 -20.18 -0.34
N LEU A 3 -23.17 -19.38 -0.53
CA LEU A 3 -23.85 -19.21 -1.81
C LEU A 3 -22.96 -18.51 -2.87
N THR A 4 -22.12 -17.56 -2.47
CA THR A 4 -21.24 -16.82 -3.40
C THR A 4 -20.10 -17.70 -3.92
N TRP A 5 -19.56 -18.59 -3.08
CA TRP A 5 -18.55 -19.56 -3.50
C TRP A 5 -19.11 -20.60 -4.47
N LEU A 6 -20.34 -21.06 -4.23
CA LEU A 6 -21.02 -22.00 -5.13
C LEU A 6 -21.33 -21.36 -6.49
N LEU A 7 -21.82 -20.11 -6.50
CA LEU A 7 -22.05 -19.36 -7.74
C LEU A 7 -20.74 -19.14 -8.53
N ALA A 8 -19.65 -18.78 -7.84
CA ALA A 8 -18.34 -18.63 -8.46
C ALA A 8 -17.86 -19.95 -9.10
N LEU A 9 -18.01 -21.07 -8.40
CA LEU A 9 -17.61 -22.39 -8.89
C LEU A 9 -18.45 -22.83 -10.09
N VAL A 10 -19.76 -22.55 -10.08
CA VAL A 10 -20.65 -22.83 -11.21
C VAL A 10 -20.30 -21.98 -12.42
N ILE A 11 -20.07 -20.67 -12.25
CA ILE A 11 -19.71 -19.78 -13.36
C ILE A 11 -18.37 -20.19 -13.96
N VAL A 12 -17.35 -20.41 -13.13
CA VAL A 12 -16.02 -20.85 -13.59
C VAL A 12 -16.13 -22.20 -14.27
N GLY A 13 -16.82 -23.18 -13.66
CA GLY A 13 -17.03 -24.50 -14.22
C GLY A 13 -17.75 -24.46 -15.56
N ALA A 14 -18.86 -23.72 -15.66
CA ALA A 14 -19.62 -23.56 -16.89
C ALA A 14 -18.78 -22.90 -18.00
N THR A 15 -18.02 -21.86 -17.67
CA THR A 15 -17.16 -21.14 -18.63
C THR A 15 -16.04 -22.06 -19.14
N VAL A 16 -15.39 -22.80 -18.25
CA VAL A 16 -14.34 -23.77 -18.61
C VAL A 16 -14.92 -24.90 -19.46
N LEU A 17 -16.07 -25.46 -19.08
CA LEU A 17 -16.74 -26.52 -19.84
C LEU A 17 -17.15 -26.03 -21.23
N LEU A 18 -17.63 -24.80 -21.35
CA LEU A 18 -18.01 -24.19 -22.62
C LEU A 18 -16.78 -23.95 -23.51
N ALA A 19 -15.68 -23.45 -22.94
CA ALA A 19 -14.41 -23.28 -23.65
C ALA A 19 -13.83 -24.62 -24.13
N LEU A 20 -13.78 -25.64 -23.27
CA LEU A 20 -13.30 -26.98 -23.61
C LEU A 20 -14.21 -27.66 -24.65
N SER A 21 -15.52 -27.49 -24.54
CA SER A 21 -16.48 -28.01 -25.51
C SER A 21 -16.30 -27.35 -26.87
N GLY A 22 -16.16 -26.02 -26.91
CA GLY A 22 -15.85 -25.27 -28.11
C GLY A 22 -14.54 -25.73 -28.76
N LEU A 23 -13.47 -25.83 -27.96
CA LEU A 23 -12.17 -26.31 -28.42
C LEU A 23 -12.25 -27.73 -28.97
N ARG A 24 -12.90 -28.65 -28.26
CA ARG A 24 -13.05 -30.05 -28.69
C ARG A 24 -13.88 -30.17 -29.97
N LEU A 25 -14.94 -29.36 -30.11
CA LEU A 25 -15.82 -29.37 -31.28
C LEU A 25 -15.09 -28.81 -32.50
N VAL A 26 -14.36 -27.71 -32.34
CA VAL A 26 -13.49 -27.11 -33.36
C VAL A 26 -12.36 -28.07 -33.75
N HIS A 27 -11.66 -28.64 -32.77
CA HIS A 27 -10.59 -29.62 -33.00
C HIS A 27 -11.11 -30.84 -33.77
N ARG A 28 -12.27 -31.40 -33.37
CA ARG A 28 -12.89 -32.55 -34.07
C ARG A 28 -13.33 -32.21 -35.49
N ARG A 29 -13.77 -30.97 -35.74
CA ARG A 29 -14.17 -30.51 -37.08
C ARG A 29 -12.97 -30.21 -37.99
N LEU A 30 -11.85 -29.77 -37.43
CA LEU A 30 -10.63 -29.41 -38.17
C LEU A 30 -9.71 -30.61 -38.43
N HIS A 31 -9.67 -31.62 -37.56
CA HIS A 31 -8.82 -32.81 -37.72
C HIS A 31 -9.15 -33.66 -38.97
N GLY A 32 -10.31 -33.44 -39.60
CA GLY A 32 -10.72 -34.09 -40.85
C GLY A 32 -10.55 -33.23 -42.12
N SER A 33 -10.00 -32.02 -42.01
CA SER A 33 -9.88 -31.08 -43.13
C SER A 33 -8.41 -30.69 -43.36
N ALA A 34 -7.97 -30.69 -44.63
CA ALA A 34 -6.65 -30.23 -45.05
C ALA A 34 -6.34 -28.75 -44.70
N LEU A 35 -7.32 -28.03 -44.15
CA LEU A 35 -7.19 -26.65 -43.67
C LEU A 35 -6.20 -26.51 -42.50
N VAL A 36 -5.98 -27.56 -41.70
CA VAL A 36 -4.96 -27.55 -40.62
C VAL A 36 -3.55 -27.34 -41.17
N ALA A 37 -3.27 -27.74 -42.40
CA ALA A 37 -1.98 -27.47 -43.05
C ALA A 37 -1.79 -25.98 -43.44
N HIS A 38 -2.86 -25.17 -43.41
CA HIS A 38 -2.84 -23.73 -43.70
C HIS A 38 -3.13 -22.86 -42.47
N ILE A 39 -3.47 -23.45 -41.32
CA ILE A 39 -3.51 -22.72 -40.04
C ILE A 39 -2.07 -22.58 -39.57
N ASP A 40 -1.42 -21.52 -40.05
CA ASP A 40 -0.13 -21.09 -39.53
C ASP A 40 -0.32 -20.57 -38.09
N ASN A 41 0.48 -21.09 -37.15
CA ASN A 41 0.54 -20.61 -35.76
C ASN A 41 0.85 -19.09 -35.69
N GLY A 42 1.29 -18.49 -36.80
CA GLY A 42 1.50 -17.05 -36.95
C GLY A 42 0.34 -16.19 -36.44
N THR A 43 -0.92 -16.44 -36.81
CA THR A 43 -2.04 -15.54 -36.43
C THR A 43 -2.26 -15.49 -34.91
N VAL A 44 -2.18 -16.62 -34.22
CA VAL A 44 -2.24 -16.68 -32.74
C VAL A 44 -1.03 -15.96 -32.14
N GLY A 45 0.16 -16.12 -32.75
CA GLY A 45 1.38 -15.41 -32.36
C GLY A 45 1.25 -13.88 -32.39
N TRP A 46 0.62 -13.32 -33.42
CA TRP A 46 0.40 -11.87 -33.54
C TRP A 46 -0.48 -11.31 -32.42
N PHE A 47 -1.58 -12.00 -32.07
CA PHE A 47 -2.44 -11.60 -30.96
C PHE A 47 -1.72 -11.65 -29.61
N PHE A 48 -1.01 -12.76 -29.32
CA PHE A 48 -0.25 -12.90 -28.08
C PHE A 48 0.89 -11.88 -27.98
N SER A 49 1.51 -11.51 -29.09
CA SER A 49 2.57 -10.50 -29.12
C SER A 49 2.07 -9.13 -28.63
N GLY A 50 0.95 -8.65 -29.19
CA GLY A 50 0.36 -7.37 -28.77
C GLY A 50 -0.07 -7.35 -27.30
N VAL A 51 -0.68 -8.44 -26.83
CA VAL A 51 -1.08 -8.59 -25.42
C VAL A 51 0.14 -8.60 -24.49
N THR A 52 1.20 -9.31 -24.86
CA THR A 52 2.42 -9.43 -24.05
C THR A 52 3.15 -8.08 -23.95
N VAL A 53 3.16 -7.28 -25.01
CA VAL A 53 3.75 -5.92 -24.99
C VAL A 53 3.00 -5.02 -24.01
N LEU A 54 1.67 -4.98 -24.08
CA LEU A 54 0.85 -4.18 -23.15
C LEU A 54 0.96 -4.69 -21.71
N TYR A 55 0.96 -6.02 -21.53
CA TYR A 55 1.16 -6.63 -20.22
C TYR A 55 2.53 -6.28 -19.63
N GLY A 56 3.61 -6.41 -20.40
CA GLY A 56 4.95 -6.06 -19.95
C GLY A 56 5.09 -4.58 -19.61
N LEU A 57 4.52 -3.70 -20.42
CA LEU A 57 4.51 -2.26 -20.15
C LEU A 57 3.75 -1.91 -18.86
N THR A 58 2.54 -2.43 -18.71
CA THR A 58 1.71 -2.18 -17.51
C THR A 58 2.36 -2.75 -16.26
N LEU A 59 2.91 -3.97 -16.32
CA LEU A 59 3.63 -4.58 -15.21
C LEU A 59 4.88 -3.78 -14.83
N GLY A 60 5.64 -3.29 -15.81
CA GLY A 60 6.81 -2.43 -15.58
C GLY A 60 6.43 -1.13 -14.88
N LEU A 61 5.43 -0.42 -15.40
CA LEU A 61 4.95 0.84 -14.80
C LEU A 61 4.36 0.62 -13.39
N LEU A 62 3.60 -0.46 -13.19
CA LEU A 62 3.04 -0.82 -11.88
C LEU A 62 4.15 -1.12 -10.87
N THR A 63 5.20 -1.82 -11.29
CA THR A 63 6.35 -2.14 -10.44
C THR A 63 7.08 -0.87 -10.00
N VAL A 64 7.35 0.05 -10.94
CA VAL A 64 7.99 1.34 -10.64
C VAL A 64 7.12 2.17 -9.69
N ALA A 65 5.82 2.30 -9.97
CA ALA A 65 4.89 3.05 -9.13
C ALA A 65 4.81 2.48 -7.70
N THR A 66 4.78 1.14 -7.57
CA THR A 66 4.74 0.47 -6.26
C THR A 66 6.04 0.71 -5.49
N TRP A 67 7.19 0.61 -6.15
CA TRP A 67 8.48 0.89 -5.53
C TRP A 67 8.59 2.34 -5.07
N GLN A 68 8.15 3.28 -5.91
CA GLN A 68 8.16 4.70 -5.57
C GLN A 68 7.25 5.01 -4.38
N ASN A 69 6.04 4.45 -4.34
CA ASN A 69 5.14 4.60 -3.19
C ASN A 69 5.79 4.07 -1.90
N TYR A 70 6.46 2.91 -1.98
CA TYR A 70 7.18 2.34 -0.85
C TYR A 70 8.33 3.24 -0.37
N THR A 71 9.19 3.70 -1.28
CA THR A 71 10.33 4.55 -0.91
C THR A 71 9.89 5.91 -0.39
N THR A 72 8.84 6.52 -0.95
CA THR A 72 8.24 7.75 -0.43
C THR A 72 7.68 7.55 0.98
N ALA A 73 6.87 6.51 1.21
CA ALA A 73 6.32 6.22 2.54
C ALA A 73 7.41 5.95 3.59
N SER A 74 8.43 5.15 3.22
CA SER A 74 9.58 4.88 4.09
C SER A 74 10.39 6.16 4.37
N GLY A 75 10.51 7.04 3.38
CA GLY A 75 11.19 8.33 3.53
C GLY A 75 10.47 9.25 4.52
N ILE A 76 9.15 9.39 4.40
CA ILE A 76 8.32 10.17 5.33
C ILE A 76 8.45 9.63 6.76
N ALA A 77 8.33 8.31 6.95
CA ALA A 77 8.47 7.68 8.26
C ALA A 77 9.87 7.90 8.87
N SER A 78 10.92 7.84 8.04
CA SER A 78 12.30 8.08 8.48
C SER A 78 12.53 9.55 8.87
N GLN A 79 11.98 10.49 8.10
CA GLN A 79 12.08 11.91 8.37
C GLN A 79 11.33 12.30 9.65
N GLU A 80 10.14 11.76 9.85
CA GLU A 80 9.37 11.96 11.08
C GLU A 80 10.08 11.37 12.30
N ALA A 81 10.61 10.14 12.20
CA ALA A 81 11.38 9.53 13.28
C ALA A 81 12.62 10.36 13.65
N ALA A 82 13.32 10.92 12.67
CA ALA A 82 14.45 11.80 12.91
C ALA A 82 14.02 13.10 13.62
N ALA A 83 12.93 13.74 13.17
CA ALA A 83 12.40 14.95 13.80
C ALA A 83 11.97 14.69 15.26
N LEU A 84 11.30 13.58 15.52
CA LEU A 84 10.90 13.16 16.87
C LEU A 84 12.13 12.91 17.76
N ALA A 85 13.18 12.28 17.24
CA ALA A 85 14.41 12.01 17.99
C ALA A 85 15.19 13.29 18.35
N VAL A 86 15.18 14.29 17.47
CA VAL A 86 15.74 15.62 17.77
C VAL A 86 14.91 16.29 18.85
N LEU A 87 13.60 16.39 18.66
CA LEU A 87 12.71 17.07 19.59
C LEU A 87 12.71 16.43 20.98
N TYR A 88 12.72 15.10 21.06
CA TYR A 88 12.82 14.38 22.34
C TYR A 88 14.10 14.76 23.11
N ARG A 89 15.22 14.93 22.38
CA ARG A 89 16.52 15.32 22.95
C ARG A 89 16.54 16.79 23.34
N ASP A 90 15.95 17.68 22.55
CA ASP A 90 15.86 19.11 22.89
C ASP A 90 15.08 19.31 24.20
N LEU A 91 14.01 18.55 24.39
CA LEU A 91 13.22 18.55 25.63
C LEU A 91 13.98 18.04 26.85
N SER A 92 15.09 17.30 26.66
CA SER A 92 15.92 16.86 27.79
C SER A 92 16.68 18.02 28.46
N GLY A 93 16.82 19.16 27.77
CA GLY A 93 17.39 20.38 28.33
C GLY A 93 16.41 21.22 29.16
N TYR A 94 15.10 20.88 29.16
CA TYR A 94 14.08 21.59 29.94
C TYR A 94 14.09 21.13 31.40
N PRO A 95 13.62 21.99 32.34
CA PRO A 95 13.38 21.57 33.72
C PRO A 95 12.50 20.31 33.76
N PRO A 96 12.75 19.34 34.67
CA PRO A 96 12.02 18.07 34.71
C PRO A 96 10.50 18.23 34.80
N SER A 97 10.02 19.31 35.44
CA SER A 97 8.59 19.64 35.56
C SER A 97 7.90 19.91 34.23
N ALA A 98 8.62 20.41 33.22
CA ALA A 98 8.09 20.72 31.89
C ALA A 98 8.55 19.72 30.82
N GLY A 99 9.79 19.23 30.90
CA GLY A 99 10.39 18.33 29.90
C GLY A 99 9.80 16.92 29.90
N GLN A 100 9.60 16.31 31.09
CA GLN A 100 9.09 14.93 31.18
C GLN A 100 7.67 14.77 30.61
N PRO A 101 6.69 15.65 30.91
CA PRO A 101 5.37 15.57 30.30
C PRO A 101 5.41 15.69 28.77
N LEU A 102 6.24 16.57 28.21
CA LEU A 102 6.39 16.75 26.77
C LEU A 102 7.03 15.52 26.10
N GLN A 103 8.06 14.94 26.72
CA GLN A 103 8.65 13.68 26.25
C GLN A 103 7.66 12.51 26.28
N ALA A 104 6.81 12.43 27.32
CA ALA A 104 5.76 11.42 27.39
C ALA A 104 4.70 11.60 26.29
N GLN A 105 4.34 12.84 25.95
CA GLN A 105 3.42 13.14 24.85
C GLN A 105 4.00 12.73 23.48
N LEU A 106 5.29 13.00 23.22
CA LEU A 106 5.94 12.52 22.00
C LEU A 106 5.94 11.00 21.91
N ARG A 107 6.23 10.30 23.02
CA ARG A 107 6.16 8.83 23.08
C ARG A 107 4.75 8.31 22.78
N ALA A 108 3.72 8.95 23.34
CA ALA A 108 2.34 8.59 23.09
C ALA A 108 1.94 8.82 21.62
N TYR A 109 2.37 9.93 21.02
CA TYR A 109 2.21 10.21 19.59
C TYR A 109 2.85 9.12 18.73
N THR A 110 4.13 8.80 18.95
CA THR A 110 4.84 7.75 18.20
C THR A 110 4.15 6.39 18.34
N THR A 111 3.69 6.04 19.54
CA THR A 111 3.00 4.77 19.81
C THR A 111 1.67 4.70 19.04
N SER A 112 0.91 5.80 19.02
CA SER A 112 -0.34 5.90 18.27
C SER A 112 -0.14 5.70 16.76
N ILE A 113 0.94 6.25 16.18
CA ILE A 113 1.26 6.06 14.76
C ILE A 113 1.48 4.58 14.45
N VAL A 114 2.35 3.92 15.22
CA VAL A 114 2.76 2.53 14.96
C VAL A 114 1.64 1.54 15.23
N GLU A 115 0.92 1.70 16.33
CA GLU A 115 -0.07 0.71 16.78
C GLU A 115 -1.47 0.92 16.20
N GLN A 116 -1.82 2.13 15.77
CA GLN A 116 -3.18 2.45 15.34
C GLN A 116 -3.22 2.90 13.88
N SER A 117 -2.41 3.89 13.52
CA SER A 117 -2.49 4.51 12.21
C SER A 117 -1.89 3.65 11.10
N TRP A 118 -0.73 3.03 11.31
CA TRP A 118 -0.17 2.12 10.31
C TRP A 118 -1.11 0.94 10.01
N PRO A 119 -1.71 0.25 11.01
CA PRO A 119 -2.77 -0.74 10.74
C PRO A 119 -3.99 -0.18 10.03
N ALA A 120 -4.42 1.05 10.32
CA ALA A 120 -5.53 1.70 9.62
C ALA A 120 -5.18 1.99 8.15
N GLN A 121 -4.00 2.55 7.88
CA GLN A 121 -3.49 2.85 6.54
C GLN A 121 -3.34 1.57 5.69
N ARG A 122 -2.91 0.45 6.29
CA ARG A 122 -2.90 -0.87 5.63
C ARG A 122 -4.29 -1.33 5.16
N ARG A 123 -5.35 -0.85 5.80
CA ARG A 123 -6.75 -1.12 5.41
C ARG A 123 -7.33 -0.03 4.51
N GLY A 124 -6.53 0.98 4.12
CA GLY A 124 -6.99 2.12 3.34
C GLY A 124 -7.80 3.15 4.13
N LEU A 125 -7.69 3.15 5.46
CA LEU A 125 -8.39 4.08 6.35
C LEU A 125 -7.43 5.16 6.86
N ALA A 126 -7.92 6.40 6.97
CA ALA A 126 -7.20 7.49 7.63
C ALA A 126 -7.53 7.50 9.13
N ASN A 127 -6.53 7.78 9.98
CA ASN A 127 -6.71 7.94 11.42
C ASN A 127 -6.41 9.40 11.81
N ASP A 128 -7.42 10.12 12.31
CA ASP A 128 -7.27 11.53 12.72
C ASP A 128 -6.68 11.72 14.13
N GLN A 129 -6.49 10.63 14.91
CA GLN A 129 -6.01 10.74 16.29
C GLN A 129 -4.60 11.35 16.41
N GLU A 130 -3.73 11.10 15.43
CA GLU A 130 -2.37 11.67 15.37
C GLU A 130 -2.41 13.20 15.40
N ARG A 131 -3.32 13.80 14.64
CA ARG A 131 -3.47 15.26 14.55
C ARG A 131 -3.86 15.86 15.89
N VAL A 132 -4.71 15.18 16.66
CA VAL A 132 -5.13 15.63 17.99
C VAL A 132 -3.97 15.59 18.97
N LEU A 133 -3.19 14.50 18.98
CA LEU A 133 -2.03 14.34 19.85
C LEU A 133 -0.95 15.38 19.54
N LEU A 134 -0.66 15.60 18.26
CA LEU A 134 0.32 16.61 17.82
C LEU A 134 -0.13 18.04 18.16
N THR A 135 -1.42 18.35 17.94
CA THR A 135 -1.99 19.66 18.28
C THR A 135 -1.92 19.93 19.79
N ARG A 136 -2.21 18.92 20.61
CA ARG A 136 -2.07 19.02 22.07
C ARG A 136 -0.62 19.27 22.46
N PHE A 137 0.32 18.51 21.90
CA PHE A 137 1.75 18.69 22.16
C PHE A 137 2.20 20.11 21.83
N GLN A 138 1.86 20.61 20.64
CA GLN A 138 2.21 21.96 20.21
C GLN A 138 1.60 23.03 21.13
N GLY A 139 0.35 22.84 21.58
CA GLY A 139 -0.29 23.74 22.52
C GLY A 139 0.47 23.83 23.85
N VAL A 140 0.91 22.70 24.41
CA VAL A 140 1.69 22.67 25.65
C VAL A 140 3.08 23.28 25.45
N LEU A 141 3.75 22.97 24.34
CA LEU A 141 5.07 23.53 24.02
C LEU A 141 5.04 25.06 23.92
N LEU A 142 4.05 25.62 23.20
CA LEU A 142 3.93 27.08 23.01
C LEU A 142 3.62 27.85 24.31
N HIS A 143 3.00 27.20 25.30
CA HIS A 143 2.72 27.82 26.60
C HIS A 143 3.85 27.59 27.62
N THR A 144 4.87 26.81 27.28
CA THR A 144 6.03 26.58 28.14
C THR A 144 7.04 27.70 27.90
N GLU A 145 6.87 28.84 28.57
CA GLU A 145 7.89 29.88 28.59
C GLU A 145 9.17 29.36 29.27
N VAL A 146 10.27 29.34 28.53
CA VAL A 146 11.60 29.08 29.09
C VAL A 146 11.94 30.28 29.97
N ALA A 147 11.81 30.15 31.29
CA ALA A 147 12.30 31.15 32.23
C ALA A 147 13.74 31.47 31.86
N SER A 148 13.96 32.67 31.33
CA SER A 148 15.22 33.09 30.75
C SER A 148 16.34 32.92 31.77
N ALA A 149 17.36 32.14 31.42
CA ALA A 149 18.60 31.94 32.18
C ALA A 149 19.46 33.23 32.32
N SER A 150 18.85 34.42 32.18
CA SER A 150 19.47 35.74 32.30
C SER A 150 19.15 36.45 33.63
N GLN A 151 18.61 35.74 34.64
CA GLN A 151 18.35 36.28 35.98
C GLN A 151 19.10 35.56 37.11
N GLN A 152 20.28 34.98 36.84
CA GLN A 152 21.22 34.55 37.90
C GLN A 152 22.61 35.08 37.65
#